data_AF-A0A090V754-F1
#
_entry.id   AF-A0A090V754-F1
#
_cell.length_a   1.000
_cell.length_b   1.000
_cell.length_c   1.000
_cell.angle_alpha   90.00
_cell.angle_beta   90.00
_cell.angle_gamma   90.00
#
_symmetry.space_group_name_H-M   'P 1'
#
loop_
_entity.id
_entity.type
_entity.pdbx_description
1 polymer ?
#
loop_
_entity_poly.entity_id
_entity_poly.type
_entity_poly.pdbx_seq_one_letter_code
_entity_poly.pdbx_strand_id
1 'polypeptide(L)' 'MPTTEELVAQAEQTRQALLKRVDEVTTDWRVELALEDISEGAKAKLSAWMNYKREIKAVNVSTAPFVK' A
#
# COMPACT_ATOMS: atom_id res chain seq x y z
N MET A 1 7.67 9.00 27.19
CA MET A 1 7.70 7.92 26.18
C MET A 1 6.34 7.88 25.52
N PRO A 2 6.25 7.72 24.19
CA PRO A 2 4.98 7.60 23.53
C PRO A 2 4.22 6.36 24.00
N THR A 3 2.90 6.43 24.03
CA THR A 3 2.03 5.31 24.45
C THR A 3 1.92 4.26 23.35
N THR A 4 1.49 3.05 23.71
CA THR A 4 1.18 2.00 22.73
C THR A 4 0.15 2.47 21.69
N GLU A 5 -0.83 3.28 22.11
CA GLU A 5 -1.82 3.87 21.21
C GLU A 5 -1.19 4.83 20.20
N GLU A 6 -0.26 5.68 20.63
CA GLU A 6 0.46 6.61 19.74
C GLU A 6 1.34 5.86 18.72
N LEU A 7 1.96 4.73 19.13
CA LEU A 7 2.74 3.88 18.23
C LEU A 7 1.87 3.17 17.19
N VAL A 8 0.71 2.65 17.61
CA VAL A 8 -0.28 2.04 16.71
C VAL A 8 -0.83 3.07 15.73
N ALA A 9 -1.14 4.28 16.21
CA ALA A 9 -1.63 5.37 15.35
C ALA A 9 -0.60 5.78 14.29
N GLN A 10 0.68 5.90 14.66
CA GLN A 10 1.76 6.18 13.70
C GLN A 10 1.91 5.06 12.66
N ALA A 11 1.88 3.80 13.09
CA ALA A 11 1.97 2.66 12.18
C ALA A 11 0.80 2.62 11.18
N GLU A 12 -0.42 2.91 11.63
CA GLU A 12 -1.60 3.01 10.76
C GLU A 12 -1.50 4.21 9.81
N GLN A 13 -1.00 5.36 10.26
CA GLN A 13 -0.78 6.51 9.39
C GLN A 13 0.22 6.18 8.27
N THR A 14 1.33 5.51 8.59
CA THR A 14 2.30 5.06 7.58
C THR A 14 1.66 4.07 6.59
N ARG A 15 0.88 3.11 7.09
CA ARG A 15 0.15 2.16 6.26
C ARG A 15 -0.79 2.86 5.28
N GLN A 16 -1.56 3.84 5.74
CA GLN A 16 -2.46 4.62 4.88
C GLN A 16 -1.71 5.45 3.83
N ALA A 17 -0.60 6.09 4.22
CA ALA A 17 0.24 6.83 3.28
C ALA A 17 0.80 5.93 2.16
N LEU A 18 1.24 4.72 2.50
CA LEU A 18 1.69 3.73 1.52
C LEU A 18 0.55 3.31 0.58
N LEU A 19 -0.63 3.02 1.13
CA LEU A 19 -1.80 2.65 0.30
C LEU A 19 -2.18 3.77 -0.67
N LYS A 20 -2.18 5.03 -0.21
CA LYS A 20 -2.41 6.21 -1.06
C LYS A 20 -1.38 6.29 -2.18
N ARG A 21 -0.10 6.08 -1.86
CA ARG A 21 0.97 6.11 -2.86
C ARG A 21 0.81 5.01 -3.92
N VAL A 22 0.42 3.80 -3.52
CA VAL A 22 0.14 2.73 -4.49
C VAL A 22 -1.00 3.14 -5.42
N ASP A 23 -2.06 3.74 -4.88
CA ASP A 23 -3.19 4.18 -5.70
C ASP A 23 -2.80 5.31 -6.67
N GLU A 24 -2.04 6.30 -6.22
CA GLU A 24 -1.50 7.36 -7.08
C GLU A 24 -0.64 6.79 -8.22
N VAL A 25 0.29 5.89 -7.92
CA VAL A 25 1.22 5.32 -8.92
C VAL A 25 0.50 4.44 -9.94
N THR A 26 -0.59 3.78 -9.55
CA THR A 26 -1.28 2.79 -10.42
C THR A 26 -2.51 3.33 -11.11
N THR A 27 -2.89 4.59 -10.89
CA THR A 27 -4.13 5.17 -11.44
C THR A 27 -4.13 5.13 -12.97
N ASP A 28 -3.08 5.62 -13.62
CA ASP A 28 -3.02 5.70 -15.09
C ASP A 28 -3.07 4.31 -15.73
N TRP A 29 -2.32 3.34 -15.19
CA TRP A 29 -2.35 1.96 -15.69
C TRP A 29 -3.72 1.28 -15.51
N ARG A 30 -4.48 1.63 -14.47
CA ARG A 30 -5.86 1.12 -14.31
C ARG A 30 -6.79 1.69 -15.37
N VAL A 31 -6.58 2.94 -15.79
CA VAL A 31 -7.31 3.56 -16.90
C VAL A 31 -6.94 2.88 -18.23
N GLU A 32 -5.64 2.73 -18.51
CA GLU A 32 -5.15 2.00 -19.70
C GLU A 32 -5.69 0.57 -19.76
N LEU A 33 -5.73 -0.14 -18.62
CA LEU A 33 -6.28 -1.49 -18.54
C LEU A 33 -7.79 -1.51 -18.85
N ALA A 34 -8.55 -0.53 -18.37
CA ALA A 34 -9.98 -0.43 -18.63
C ALA A 34 -10.30 -0.10 -20.11
N LEU A 35 -9.36 0.54 -20.80
CA LEU A 35 -9.44 0.85 -22.23
C LEU A 35 -8.87 -0.27 -23.13
N GLU A 36 -8.37 -1.37 -22.54
CA GLU A 36 -7.67 -2.45 -23.23
C GLU A 36 -6.40 -2.00 -24.00
N ASP A 37 -5.82 -0.86 -23.63
CA ASP A 37 -4.64 -0.24 -24.28
C ASP A 37 -3.35 -0.36 -23.45
N ILE A 38 -3.41 -1.06 -22.31
CA ILE A 38 -2.25 -1.24 -21.43
C ILE A 38 -1.17 -2.11 -22.09
N SER A 39 0.08 -1.62 -22.08
CA SER A 39 1.22 -2.42 -22.53
C SER A 39 1.52 -3.61 -21.59
N GLU A 40 2.09 -4.70 -22.12
CA GLU A 40 2.50 -5.85 -21.30
C GLU A 40 3.50 -5.48 -20.19
N GLY A 41 4.38 -4.50 -20.45
CA GLY A 41 5.29 -3.96 -19.44
C GLY A 41 4.57 -3.21 -18.31
N ALA A 42 3.57 -2.39 -18.64
CA ALA A 42 2.74 -1.71 -17.65
C ALA A 42 1.87 -2.69 -16.85
N LYS A 43 1.33 -3.72 -17.51
CA LYS A 43 0.55 -4.80 -16.89
C LYS A 43 1.36 -5.61 -15.88
N ALA A 44 2.61 -5.93 -16.19
CA ALA A 44 3.53 -6.59 -15.25
C ALA A 44 3.81 -5.72 -14.01
N LYS A 45 4.07 -4.42 -14.22
CA LYS A 45 4.27 -3.46 -13.11
C LYS A 45 3.00 -3.31 -12.26
N LEU A 46 1.83 -3.17 -12.89
CA LEU A 46 0.54 -3.07 -12.21
C LEU A 46 0.30 -4.30 -11.33
N SER A 47 0.60 -5.49 -11.83
CA SER A 47 0.48 -6.74 -11.06
C SER A 47 1.39 -6.74 -9.83
N ALA A 48 2.65 -6.32 -9.97
CA ALA A 48 3.59 -6.19 -8.86
C ALA A 48 3.11 -5.19 -7.80
N TRP A 49 2.61 -4.02 -8.22
CA TRP A 49 2.04 -3.03 -7.29
C TRP A 49 0.78 -3.53 -6.58
N MET A 50 -0.06 -4.32 -7.25
CA MET A 50 -1.24 -4.91 -6.61
C MET A 50 -0.84 -5.98 -5.58
N ASN A 51 0.23 -6.74 -5.81
CA ASN A 51 0.80 -7.64 -4.81
C ASN A 51 1.31 -6.86 -3.59
N TYR A 52 2.12 -5.83 -3.82
CA TYR A 52 2.61 -4.96 -2.75
C TYR A 52 1.46 -4.32 -1.94
N LYS A 53 0.38 -3.88 -2.60
CA LYS A 53 -0.83 -3.38 -1.91
C LYS A 53 -1.45 -4.43 -0.99
N ARG A 54 -1.49 -5.69 -1.41
CA ARG A 54 -2.03 -6.80 -0.58
C ARG A 54 -1.15 -7.06 0.63
N GLU A 55 0.17 -7.01 0.46
CA GLU A 55 1.13 -7.16 1.56
C GLU A 55 0.95 -6.05 2.60
N ILE A 56 0.88 -4.78 2.18
CA ILE A 56 0.62 -3.65 3.08
C ILE A 56 -0.70 -3.86 3.84
N LYS A 57 -1.75 -4.35 3.16
CA LYS A 57 -3.05 -4.62 3.79
C LYS A 57 -3.01 -5.78 4.79
N ALA A 58 -2.09 -6.72 4.62
CA ALA A 58 -1.93 -7.87 5.51
C ALA A 58 -1.12 -7.54 6.78
N VAL A 59 -0.35 -6.44 6.79
CA VAL A 59 0.41 -6.01 7.97
C VAL A 59 -0.52 -5.69 9.13
N ASN A 60 -0.52 -6.50 10.19
CA ASN A 60 -1.25 -6.18 11.41
C ASN A 60 -0.55 -5.06 12.18
N VAL A 61 -1.10 -3.84 12.12
CA VAL A 61 -0.56 -2.66 12.84
C VAL A 61 -1.12 -2.53 14.26
N SER A 62 -2.11 -3.34 14.64
CA SER A 62 -2.76 -3.30 15.95
C SER A 62 -1.90 -3.89 17.07
N THR A 63 -0.78 -4.53 16.72
CA THR A 63 0.15 -5.18 17.66
C THR A 63 1.56 -4.61 17.51
N ALA A 64 1.71 -3.29 17.41
CA ALA A 64 3.02 -2.64 17.33
C ALA A 64 3.93 -3.18 18.46
N PRO A 65 5.07 -3.84 18.12
CA PRO A 65 5.88 -4.50 19.12
C PRO A 65 6.51 -3.46 20.03
N PHE A 66 6.28 -3.64 21.33
CA PHE A 66 6.96 -2.90 22.38
C PHE A 66 8.46 -3.19 22.29
N VAL A 67 9.28 -2.21 21.89
CA VAL A 67 10.73 -2.31 22.01
C VAL A 67 11.07 -1.91 23.45
N LYS A 68 11.49 -2.88 24.26
CA LYS A 68 11.90 -2.70 25.67
C LYS A 68 13.30 -2.11 25.76
#